data_AF-Q4JBI9-F1
#
_entry.id   AF-Q4JBI9-F1
#
_cell.length_a   1.000
_cell.length_b   1.000
_cell.length_c   1.000
_cell.angle_alpha   90.00
_cell.angle_beta   90.00
_cell.angle_gamma   90.00
#
_symmetry.space_group_name_H-M   'P 1'
#
loop_
_entity.id
_entity.type
_entity.pdbx_description
1 polymer ?
#
loop_
_entity_poly.entity_id
_entity_poly.type
_entity_poly.pdbx_seq_one_letter_code
_entity_poly.pdbx_strand_id
1 'polypeptide(L)'
;MVLDLKYIQEKMKELYYVKDSERGVYATFTWLVEEVGELAEALLSKNKDSLEEELADVLAWTVSVANLVGIDLEEALRKKYHI
;
A
#
# COMPACT_ATOMS: atom_id res chain seq x y z
N MET A 1 17.98 11.75 -0.61
CA MET A 1 16.59 11.87 -1.08
C MET A 1 15.70 11.88 0.14
N VAL A 2 14.61 12.64 0.11
CA VAL A 2 13.60 12.64 1.18
C VAL A 2 12.66 11.46 0.92
N LEU A 3 12.26 10.75 1.98
CA LEU A 3 11.23 9.73 1.90
C LEU A 3 9.87 10.43 1.96
N ASP A 4 9.23 10.61 0.80
CA ASP A 4 7.87 11.15 0.67
C ASP A 4 6.95 10.16 -0.06
N LEU A 5 5.65 10.46 -0.11
CA LEU A 5 4.66 9.54 -0.66
C LEU A 5 4.87 9.27 -2.15
N LYS A 6 5.28 10.30 -2.91
CA LYS A 6 5.60 10.15 -4.32
C LYS A 6 6.79 9.22 -4.53
N TYR A 7 7.86 9.41 -3.76
CA TYR A 7 9.04 8.55 -3.79
C TYR A 7 8.67 7.09 -3.45
N ILE A 8 7.85 6.87 -2.41
CA ILE A 8 7.36 5.54 -2.04
C ILE A 8 6.57 4.93 -3.21
N GLN A 9 5.65 5.68 -3.81
CA GLN A 9 4.83 5.22 -4.91
C GLN A 9 5.65 4.82 -6.15
N GLU A 10 6.64 5.64 -6.51
CA GLU A 10 7.58 5.36 -7.61
C GLU A 10 8.44 4.13 -7.31
N LYS A 11 8.97 3.99 -6.10
CA LYS A 11 9.80 2.84 -5.72
C LYS A 11 9.01 1.54 -5.69
N MET A 12 7.79 1.54 -5.16
CA MET A 12 6.92 0.36 -5.21
C MET A 12 6.57 -0.01 -6.65
N LYS A 13 6.38 0.98 -7.53
CA LYS A 13 6.16 0.73 -8.95
C LYS A 13 7.36 0.06 -9.61
N GLU A 14 8.57 0.55 -9.36
CA GLU A 14 9.81 -0.06 -9.87
C GLU A 14 9.97 -1.53 -9.44
N LEU A 15 9.64 -1.83 -8.18
CA LEU A 15 9.87 -3.15 -7.58
C LEU A 15 8.79 -4.18 -7.94
N TYR A 16 7.51 -3.77 -7.96
CA TYR A 16 6.39 -4.72 -7.95
C TYR A 16 5.44 -4.60 -9.14
N TYR A 17 5.46 -3.50 -9.91
CA TYR A 17 4.43 -3.23 -10.92
C TYR A 17 4.28 -4.33 -11.98
N VAL A 18 5.38 -4.94 -12.43
CA VAL A 18 5.32 -6.02 -13.44
C VAL A 18 4.53 -7.21 -12.90
N LYS A 19 4.89 -7.71 -11.71
CA LYS A 19 4.21 -8.84 -11.06
C LYS A 19 2.76 -8.50 -10.73
N ASP A 20 2.51 -7.30 -10.24
CA ASP A 20 1.18 -6.82 -9.89
C ASP A 20 0.29 -6.71 -11.13
N SER A 21 0.86 -6.30 -12.27
CA SER A 21 0.15 -6.20 -13.55
C SER A 21 -0.18 -7.58 -14.12
N GLU A 22 0.73 -8.55 -14.00
CA GLU A 22 0.51 -9.95 -14.39
C GLU A 22 -0.59 -10.61 -13.54
N ARG A 23 -0.60 -10.36 -12.23
CA ARG A 23 -1.61 -10.86 -11.29
C ARG A 23 -2.98 -10.17 -11.48
N GLY A 24 -2.99 -8.90 -11.86
CA GLY A 24 -4.19 -8.12 -12.13
C GLY A 24 -4.81 -7.47 -10.89
N VAL A 25 -5.55 -6.38 -11.10
CA VAL A 25 -6.05 -5.49 -10.04
C VAL A 25 -6.87 -6.19 -8.95
N TYR A 26 -7.75 -7.13 -9.31
CA TYR A 26 -8.62 -7.78 -8.34
C TYR A 26 -7.85 -8.74 -7.42
N ALA A 27 -6.93 -9.52 -7.97
CA ALA A 27 -6.08 -10.39 -7.16
C ALA A 27 -5.10 -9.57 -6.31
N THR A 28 -4.58 -8.45 -6.83
CA THR A 28 -3.80 -7.50 -6.03
C THR A 28 -4.61 -6.87 -4.89
N PHE A 29 -5.88 -6.56 -5.13
CA PHE A 29 -6.78 -6.08 -4.08
C PHE A 29 -7.07 -7.17 -3.03
N THR A 30 -7.13 -8.45 -3.41
CA THR A 30 -7.26 -9.55 -2.45
C THR A 30 -6.10 -9.57 -1.45
N TRP A 31 -4.86 -9.37 -1.92
CA TRP A 31 -3.69 -9.26 -1.02
C TRP A 31 -3.77 -8.04 -0.10
N LEU A 32 -4.25 -6.89 -0.59
CA LEU A 32 -4.52 -5.75 0.29
C LEU A 32 -5.51 -6.12 1.42
N VAL A 33 -6.56 -6.88 1.10
CA VAL A 33 -7.55 -7.31 2.09
C VAL A 33 -6.95 -8.32 3.09
N GLU A 34 -6.04 -9.17 2.63
CA GLU A 34 -5.28 -10.10 3.47
C GLU A 34 -4.47 -9.34 4.53
N GLU A 35 -3.66 -8.36 4.15
CA GLU A 35 -2.87 -7.58 5.13
C GLU A 35 -3.74 -6.74 6.07
N VAL A 36 -4.93 -6.31 5.63
CA VAL A 36 -5.87 -5.66 6.55
C VAL A 36 -6.36 -6.65 7.62
N GLY A 37 -6.47 -7.93 7.28
CA GLY A 37 -6.74 -9.01 8.22
C GLY A 37 -5.57 -9.26 9.18
N GLU A 38 -4.35 -9.33 8.66
CA GLU A 38 -3.14 -9.49 9.49
C GLU A 38 -2.96 -8.29 10.44
N LEU A 39 -3.19 -7.07 9.96
CA LEU A 39 -3.22 -5.86 10.78
C LEU A 39 -4.25 -5.95 11.92
N ALA A 40 -5.43 -6.54 11.67
CA ALA A 40 -6.43 -6.75 12.71
C ALA A 40 -5.95 -7.77 13.76
N GLU A 41 -5.26 -8.82 13.36
CA GLU A 41 -4.64 -9.79 14.27
C GLU A 41 -3.51 -9.15 15.11
N ALA A 42 -2.65 -8.35 14.49
CA ALA A 42 -1.59 -7.60 15.17
C ALA A 42 -2.16 -6.64 16.24
N LEU A 43 -3.27 -5.96 15.94
CA LEU A 43 -3.99 -5.12 16.90
C LEU A 43 -4.55 -5.92 18.09
N LEU A 44 -5.13 -7.09 17.84
CA LEU A 44 -5.70 -7.94 18.89
C LEU A 44 -4.61 -8.56 19.78
N SER A 45 -3.48 -8.95 19.19
CA SER A 45 -2.33 -9.51 19.91
C SER A 45 -1.56 -8.46 20.73
N LYS A 46 -1.76 -7.16 20.46
CA LYS A 46 -1.02 -6.03 21.06
C LYS A 46 0.50 -6.13 20.85
N ASN A 47 0.93 -6.85 19.81
CA ASN A 47 2.34 -6.92 19.43
C ASN A 47 2.69 -5.69 18.59
N LYS A 48 3.57 -4.84 19.11
CA LYS A 48 3.98 -3.62 18.41
C LYS A 48 4.82 -3.90 17.17
N ASP A 49 5.64 -4.95 17.20
CA ASP A 49 6.54 -5.27 16.10
C ASP A 49 5.71 -5.74 14.89
N SER A 50 4.76 -6.66 15.12
CA SER A 50 3.78 -7.04 14.09
C SER A 50 2.95 -5.83 13.63
N LEU A 51 2.52 -4.97 14.54
CA LEU A 51 1.74 -3.79 14.15
C LEU A 51 2.50 -2.85 13.20
N GLU A 52 3.81 -2.69 13.39
CA GLU A 52 4.66 -1.88 12.49
C GLU A 52 4.77 -2.53 11.11
N GLU A 53 4.96 -3.85 11.06
CA GLU A 53 5.02 -4.65 9.83
C GLU A 53 3.71 -4.55 9.03
N GLU A 54 2.58 -4.89 9.65
CA GLU A 54 1.29 -4.91 8.95
C GLU A 54 0.82 -3.52 8.49
N LEU A 55 1.17 -2.46 9.23
CA LEU A 55 0.89 -1.09 8.79
C LEU A 55 1.69 -0.73 7.52
N ALA A 56 2.93 -1.20 7.43
CA ALA A 56 3.76 -1.00 6.25
C ALA A 56 3.21 -1.79 5.05
N ASP A 57 2.76 -3.03 5.27
CA ASP A 57 2.25 -3.88 4.21
C ASP A 57 0.89 -3.41 3.66
N VAL A 58 -0.02 -2.97 4.54
CA VAL A 58 -1.28 -2.32 4.10
C VAL A 58 -0.98 -1.08 3.25
N LEU A 59 0.00 -0.26 3.63
CA LEU A 59 0.41 0.89 2.83
C LEU A 59 1.01 0.45 1.48
N ALA A 60 1.89 -0.55 1.47
CA ALA A 60 2.55 -1.06 0.27
C ALA A 60 1.52 -1.59 -0.75
N TRP A 61 0.56 -2.40 -0.32
CA TRP A 61 -0.48 -2.91 -1.23
C TRP A 61 -1.47 -1.83 -1.66
N THR A 62 -1.76 -0.84 -0.83
CA THR A 62 -2.55 0.33 -1.23
C THR A 62 -1.86 1.07 -2.38
N VAL A 63 -0.53 1.25 -2.27
CA VAL A 63 0.31 1.84 -3.31
C VAL A 63 0.34 0.98 -4.57
N SER A 64 0.45 -0.35 -4.46
CA SER A 64 0.37 -1.27 -5.60
C SER A 64 -0.96 -1.15 -6.34
N VAL A 65 -2.09 -1.12 -5.62
CA VAL A 65 -3.41 -0.91 -6.24
C VAL A 65 -3.46 0.43 -6.96
N ALA A 66 -3.02 1.52 -6.32
CA ALA A 66 -2.98 2.85 -6.92
C ALA A 66 -2.14 2.89 -8.21
N ASN A 67 -0.99 2.23 -8.21
CA ASN A 67 -0.12 2.10 -9.38
C ASN A 67 -0.80 1.35 -10.54
N LEU A 68 -1.52 0.27 -10.26
CA LEU A 68 -2.25 -0.50 -11.29
C LEU A 68 -3.40 0.28 -11.92
N VAL A 69 -4.10 1.10 -11.13
CA VAL A 69 -5.25 1.89 -11.61
C VAL A 69 -4.86 3.30 -12.09
N GLY A 70 -3.57 3.65 -12.02
CA GLY A 70 -3.06 4.93 -12.50
C GLY A 70 -3.45 6.14 -11.65
N ILE A 71 -3.59 5.96 -10.33
CA ILE A 71 -3.88 7.05 -9.39
C ILE A 71 -2.58 7.56 -8.75
N ASP A 72 -2.35 8.87 -8.81
CA ASP A 72 -1.34 9.56 -8.00
C ASP A 72 -1.88 9.75 -6.58
N LEU A 73 -1.24 9.11 -5.59
CA LEU A 73 -1.73 9.11 -4.20
C LEU A 73 -1.50 10.45 -3.51
N GLU A 74 -0.42 11.16 -3.84
CA GLU A 74 -0.16 12.47 -3.25
C GLU A 74 -1.26 13.44 -3.68
N GLU A 75 -1.52 13.55 -4.99
CA GLU A 75 -2.60 14.38 -5.51
C GLU A 75 -3.98 13.94 -5.01
N ALA A 76 -4.23 12.64 -4.85
CA ALA A 76 -5.47 12.12 -4.28
C ALA A 76 -5.66 12.58 -2.81
N LEU A 77 -4.60 12.54 -2.01
CA LEU A 77 -4.63 13.02 -0.62
C LEU A 77 -4.80 14.54 -0.56
N ARG A 78 -4.05 15.31 -1.37
CA ARG A 78 -4.18 16.77 -1.46
C ARG A 78 -5.61 17.18 -1.80
N LYS A 79 -6.21 16.51 -2.78
CA LYS A 79 -7.60 16.75 -3.21
C LYS A 79 -8.61 16.43 -2.11
N LYS A 80 -8.42 15.33 -1.35
CA LYS A 80 -9.37 14.86 -0.35
C LYS A 80 -9.29 15.62 0.98
N TYR A 81 -8.08 15.94 1.42
CA TYR A 81 -7.82 16.50 2.75
C TYR A 81 -7.38 17.97 2.72
N HIS A 82 -7.19 18.55 1.54
CA HIS A 82 -6.77 19.95 1.37
C HIS A 82 -5.43 20.28 2.05
N ILE A 83 -4.44 19.38 1.87
CA ILE A 83 -3.06 19.50 2.39
C ILE A 83 -2.03 19.70 1.28
#